data_AF-A0A847R0A1-F1
#
_entry.id   AF-A0A847R0A1-F1
#
_cell.length_a   1.000
_cell.length_b   1.000
_cell.length_c   1.000
_cell.angle_alpha   90.00
_cell.angle_beta   90.00
_cell.angle_gamma   90.00
#
_symmetry.space_group_name_H-M   'P 1'
#
loop_
_entity.id
_entity.type
_entity.pdbx_description
1 polymer ?
#
loop_
_entity_poly.entity_id
_entity_poly.type
_entity_poly.pdbx_seq_one_letter_code
_entity_poly.pdbx_strand_id
1 'polypeptide(L)'
;MLDDCFFAKEPHQNTDSRILCDLLSMCFDGFFANAALCRRVGNTLDQHVFKKVSSLYCRLAEQLLLNVGALPEDTGTMNPEPGYVAKAYLSALNAPEKHLPNRVMLVNCQVVKRLGKMACRLRDRRLAYTLIDDITCLQVLLDKVRHKRAAAKLEG
;
A
#
# COMPACT_ATOMS: atom_id res chain seq x y z
N MET A 1 -12.54 17.20 -48.60
CA MET A 1 -12.48 17.93 -47.31
C MET A 1 -13.30 17.17 -46.28
N LEU A 2 -12.66 16.24 -45.59
CA LEU A 2 -13.08 15.77 -44.27
C LEU A 2 -11.76 15.62 -43.53
N ASP A 3 -11.38 16.68 -42.83
CA ASP A 3 -10.12 16.76 -42.11
C ASP A 3 -10.16 15.81 -40.91
N ASP A 4 -9.20 14.89 -40.91
CA ASP A 4 -8.81 14.02 -39.83
C ASP A 4 -8.48 14.84 -38.57
N CYS A 5 -9.46 15.00 -37.68
CA CYS A 5 -9.19 15.35 -36.29
C CYS A 5 -8.71 14.12 -35.51
N PHE A 6 -7.57 13.56 -35.94
CA PHE A 6 -6.74 12.73 -35.08
C PHE A 6 -6.14 13.65 -34.01
N PHE A 7 -6.84 13.80 -32.87
CA PHE A 7 -6.19 14.17 -31.63
C PHE A 7 -5.30 13.00 -31.21
N ALA A 8 -4.12 12.89 -31.82
CA ALA A 8 -3.01 12.15 -31.26
C ALA A 8 -2.67 12.82 -29.92
N LYS A 9 -3.24 12.31 -28.83
CA LYS A 9 -2.75 12.61 -27.48
C LYS A 9 -1.30 12.16 -27.43
N GLU A 10 -0.42 13.12 -27.18
CA GLU A 10 1.02 12.91 -27.10
C GLU A 10 1.45 11.76 -26.17
N PRO A 11 2.59 11.10 -26.44
CA PRO A 11 3.09 9.94 -25.70
C PRO A 11 3.79 10.33 -24.38
N HIS A 12 3.16 11.13 -23.54
CA HIS A 12 3.70 11.55 -22.23
C HIS A 12 3.16 10.72 -21.05
N GLN A 13 2.50 9.58 -21.30
CA GLN A 13 1.73 8.81 -20.30
C GLN A 13 2.50 7.73 -19.50
N ASN A 14 3.80 7.50 -19.73
CA ASN A 14 4.42 6.22 -19.33
C ASN A 14 5.10 6.20 -17.94
N THR A 15 5.36 7.34 -17.29
CA THR A 15 6.09 7.34 -16.00
C THR A 15 5.17 7.16 -14.79
N ASP A 16 4.06 7.90 -14.73
CA ASP A 16 3.15 7.82 -13.58
C ASP A 16 2.40 6.49 -13.56
N SER A 17 2.01 5.94 -14.72
CA SER A 17 1.32 4.64 -14.81
C SER A 17 2.10 3.51 -14.14
N ARG A 18 3.41 3.44 -14.34
CA ARG A 18 4.29 2.45 -13.68
C ARG A 18 4.33 2.65 -12.18
N ILE A 19 4.47 3.90 -11.70
CA ILE A 19 4.45 4.22 -10.28
C ILE A 19 3.09 3.84 -9.67
N LEU A 20 1.99 4.10 -10.37
CA LEU A 20 0.65 3.74 -9.93
C LEU A 20 0.44 2.22 -9.86
N CYS A 21 0.95 1.46 -10.84
CA CYS A 21 0.94 0.00 -10.80
C CYS A 21 1.76 -0.53 -9.60
N ASP A 22 2.95 0.01 -9.36
CA ASP A 22 3.79 -0.41 -8.22
C ASP A 22 3.11 -0.09 -6.87
N LEU A 23 2.55 1.12 -6.74
CA LEU A 23 1.76 1.53 -5.57
C LEU A 23 0.58 0.59 -5.37
N LEU A 24 -0.13 0.24 -6.46
CA LEU A 24 -1.29 -0.63 -6.43
C LEU A 24 -0.91 -2.04 -5.94
N SER A 25 0.16 -2.63 -6.49
CA SER A 25 0.65 -3.95 -6.06
C SER A 25 0.98 -3.97 -4.58
N MET A 26 1.73 -2.98 -4.08
CA MET A 26 2.08 -2.90 -2.65
C MET A 26 0.84 -2.70 -1.75
N CYS A 27 -0.13 -1.89 -2.17
CA CYS A 27 -1.38 -1.71 -1.45
C CYS A 27 -2.20 -3.00 -1.41
N PHE A 28 -2.23 -3.77 -2.50
CA PHE A 28 -2.95 -5.04 -2.58
C PHE A 28 -2.32 -6.11 -1.67
N ASP A 29 -0.98 -6.20 -1.65
CA ASP A 29 -0.26 -7.07 -0.72
C ASP A 29 -0.55 -6.69 0.74
N GLY A 30 -0.55 -5.39 1.03
CA GLY A 30 -0.91 -4.84 2.34
C GLY A 30 -2.35 -5.20 2.74
N PHE A 31 -3.31 -5.02 1.84
CA PHE A 31 -4.70 -5.41 2.05
C PHE A 31 -4.80 -6.90 2.40
N PHE A 32 -4.26 -7.77 1.55
CA PHE A 32 -4.38 -9.21 1.71
C PHE A 32 -3.72 -9.71 3.00
N ALA A 33 -2.50 -9.25 3.29
CA ALA A 33 -1.78 -9.67 4.48
C ALA A 33 -2.52 -9.29 5.78
N ASN A 34 -3.08 -8.09 5.84
CA ASN A 34 -3.82 -7.63 7.01
C ASN A 34 -5.19 -8.31 7.13
N ALA A 35 -5.88 -8.58 6.02
CA ALA A 35 -7.12 -9.36 6.00
C ALA A 35 -6.90 -10.81 6.47
N ALA A 36 -5.86 -11.47 5.96
CA ALA A 36 -5.48 -12.82 6.36
C ALA A 36 -5.11 -12.87 7.85
N LEU A 37 -4.39 -11.86 8.34
CA LEU A 37 -4.03 -11.74 9.75
C LEU A 37 -5.25 -11.52 10.65
N CYS A 38 -6.17 -10.65 10.26
CA CYS A 38 -7.38 -10.36 11.01
C CYS A 38 -8.17 -11.63 11.38
N ARG A 39 -8.15 -12.65 10.51
CA ARG A 39 -8.84 -13.93 10.74
C ARG A 39 -8.07 -14.89 11.66
N ARG A 40 -6.77 -14.64 11.90
CA ARG A 40 -5.86 -15.52 12.65
C ARG A 40 -5.56 -15.03 14.06
N VAL A 41 -5.68 -13.74 14.34
CA VAL A 41 -5.41 -13.20 15.68
C VAL A 41 -6.58 -13.47 16.63
N GLY A 42 -6.25 -13.97 17.83
CA GLY A 42 -7.25 -14.29 18.86
C GLY A 42 -7.72 -13.11 19.71
N ASN A 43 -6.95 -12.00 19.75
CA ASN A 43 -7.31 -10.84 20.59
C ASN A 43 -8.10 -9.78 19.78
N THR A 44 -9.14 -9.23 20.41
CA THR A 44 -10.07 -8.28 19.77
C THR A 44 -9.41 -6.99 19.32
N LEU A 45 -8.41 -6.51 20.08
CA LEU A 45 -7.67 -5.30 19.73
C LEU A 45 -6.97 -5.45 18.37
N ASP A 46 -6.20 -6.51 18.20
CA ASP A 46 -5.46 -6.80 16.98
C ASP A 46 -6.41 -7.11 15.82
N GLN A 47 -7.51 -7.84 16.05
CA GLN A 47 -8.54 -8.04 15.02
C GLN A 47 -9.05 -6.70 14.49
N HIS A 48 -9.43 -5.79 15.38
CA HIS A 48 -9.95 -4.49 14.98
C HIS A 48 -8.90 -3.65 14.24
N VAL A 49 -7.66 -3.67 14.72
CA VAL A 49 -6.54 -2.98 14.08
C VAL A 49 -6.29 -3.51 12.67
N PHE A 50 -6.11 -4.82 12.51
CA PHE A 50 -5.77 -5.39 11.21
C PHE A 50 -6.94 -5.30 10.21
N LYS A 51 -8.18 -5.37 10.69
CA LYS A 51 -9.36 -5.04 9.87
C LYS A 51 -9.30 -3.62 9.35
N LYS A 52 -8.98 -2.65 10.21
CA LYS A 52 -8.92 -1.23 9.82
C LYS A 52 -7.75 -0.94 8.89
N VAL A 53 -6.57 -1.49 9.16
CA VAL A 53 -5.39 -1.39 8.27
C VAL A 53 -5.69 -2.00 6.90
N SER A 54 -6.30 -3.19 6.88
CA SER A 54 -6.76 -3.84 5.63
C SER A 54 -7.70 -2.93 4.84
N SER A 55 -8.70 -2.32 5.48
CA SER A 55 -9.66 -1.44 4.81
C SER A 55 -9.00 -0.19 4.22
N LEU A 56 -8.01 0.39 4.90
CA LEU A 56 -7.27 1.55 4.38
C LEU A 56 -6.42 1.19 3.16
N TYR A 57 -5.75 0.04 3.17
CA TYR A 57 -5.04 -0.46 2.00
C TYR A 57 -5.99 -0.74 0.82
N CYS A 58 -7.18 -1.30 1.08
CA CYS A 58 -8.21 -1.52 0.06
C CYS A 58 -8.63 -0.20 -0.59
N ARG A 59 -8.93 0.82 0.22
CA ARG A 59 -9.30 2.15 -0.27
C ARG A 59 -8.19 2.78 -1.13
N LEU A 60 -6.94 2.67 -0.70
CA LEU A 60 -5.79 3.13 -1.50
C LEU A 60 -5.72 2.37 -2.84
N ALA A 61 -5.89 1.05 -2.83
CA ALA A 61 -5.89 0.24 -4.04
C ALA A 61 -7.03 0.61 -4.99
N GLU A 62 -8.25 0.83 -4.47
CA GLU A 62 -9.41 1.28 -5.26
C GLU A 62 -9.15 2.65 -5.92
N GLN A 63 -8.60 3.61 -5.17
CA GLN A 63 -8.23 4.92 -5.73
C GLN A 63 -7.17 4.79 -6.82
N LEU A 64 -6.16 3.94 -6.63
CA LEU A 64 -5.13 3.72 -7.62
C LEU A 64 -5.71 3.05 -8.87
N LEU A 65 -6.58 2.05 -8.73
CA LEU A 65 -7.26 1.38 -9.85
C LEU A 65 -8.04 2.34 -10.74
N LEU A 66 -8.72 3.34 -10.16
CA LEU A 66 -9.44 4.37 -10.91
C LEU A 66 -8.51 5.24 -11.78
N ASN A 67 -7.21 5.28 -11.46
CA ASN A 67 -6.22 6.15 -12.09
C ASN A 67 -5.15 5.40 -12.92
N VAL A 68 -5.05 4.06 -12.80
CA VAL A 68 -4.02 3.26 -13.49
C VAL A 68 -4.17 3.28 -15.02
N GLY A 69 -5.35 3.63 -15.56
CA GLY A 69 -5.55 3.78 -17.00
C GLY A 69 -5.18 2.51 -17.78
N ALA A 70 -4.51 2.67 -18.92
CA ALA A 70 -3.94 1.54 -19.66
C ALA A 70 -2.69 1.02 -18.94
N LEU A 71 -2.56 -0.31 -18.85
CA LEU A 71 -1.37 -0.94 -18.27
C LEU A 71 -0.12 -0.52 -19.06
N PRO A 72 0.99 -0.22 -18.38
CA PRO A 72 2.24 0.09 -19.04
C PRO A 72 2.72 -1.13 -19.82
N GLU A 73 3.36 -0.88 -20.97
CA GLU A 73 4.03 -1.91 -21.76
C GLU A 73 5.09 -2.63 -20.91
N ASP A 74 5.13 -3.96 -20.99
CA ASP A 74 6.14 -4.75 -20.30
C ASP A 74 7.50 -4.53 -20.99
N THR A 75 8.34 -3.73 -20.33
CA THR A 75 9.68 -3.41 -20.82
C THR A 75 10.75 -4.39 -20.37
N GLY A 76 10.38 -5.48 -19.68
CA GLY A 76 11.33 -6.40 -19.04
C GLY A 76 12.12 -5.78 -17.88
N THR A 77 11.83 -4.52 -17.52
CA THR A 77 12.46 -3.79 -16.41
C THR A 77 11.41 -3.45 -15.36
N MET A 78 11.15 -4.39 -14.45
CA MET A 78 10.25 -4.17 -13.32
C MET A 78 10.97 -3.46 -12.17
N ASN A 79 10.27 -2.56 -11.49
CA ASN A 79 10.70 -2.06 -10.20
C ASN A 79 10.71 -3.24 -9.21
N PRO A 80 11.82 -3.53 -8.50
CA PRO A 80 11.87 -4.65 -7.57
C PRO A 80 11.13 -4.37 -6.24
N GLU A 81 10.77 -3.12 -5.95
CA GLU A 81 10.15 -2.72 -4.68
C GLU A 81 8.86 -3.48 -4.35
N PRO A 82 7.86 -3.59 -5.24
CA PRO A 82 6.67 -4.40 -4.97
C PRO A 82 7.02 -5.86 -4.67
N GLY A 83 7.97 -6.44 -5.41
CA GLY A 83 8.44 -7.82 -5.16
C GLY A 83 9.08 -8.00 -3.78
N TYR A 84 9.82 -7.00 -3.28
CA TYR A 84 10.34 -7.02 -1.92
C TYR A 84 9.24 -6.91 -0.86
N VAL A 85 8.22 -6.08 -1.11
CA VAL A 85 7.05 -5.93 -0.22
C VAL A 85 6.26 -7.23 -0.14
N ALA A 86 5.95 -7.86 -1.27
CA ALA A 86 5.27 -9.16 -1.33
C ALA A 86 6.02 -10.22 -0.51
N LYS A 87 7.34 -10.33 -0.71
CA LYS A 87 8.20 -11.26 0.05
C LYS A 87 8.22 -10.96 1.54
N ALA A 88 8.26 -9.68 1.92
CA ALA A 88 8.26 -9.28 3.33
C ALA A 88 6.94 -9.66 4.03
N TYR A 89 5.80 -9.41 3.38
CA TYR A 89 4.50 -9.83 3.92
C TYR A 89 4.37 -11.35 4.00
N LEU A 90 4.77 -12.08 2.96
CA LEU A 90 4.76 -13.54 2.96
C LEU A 90 5.62 -14.11 4.11
N SER A 91 6.85 -13.58 4.27
CA SER A 91 7.74 -13.96 5.37
C SER A 91 7.14 -13.65 6.74
N ALA A 92 6.45 -12.51 6.88
CA ALA A 92 5.78 -12.14 8.12
C ALA A 92 4.58 -13.06 8.44
N LEU A 93 3.78 -13.44 7.44
CA LEU A 93 2.61 -14.32 7.58
C LEU A 93 2.98 -15.78 7.88
N ASN A 94 4.18 -16.21 7.49
CA ASN A 94 4.73 -17.54 7.78
C ASN A 94 5.46 -17.62 9.12
N ALA A 95 5.55 -16.52 9.87
CA ALA A 95 6.16 -16.53 11.19
C ALA A 95 5.30 -17.29 12.22
N PRO A 96 5.89 -17.76 13.33
CA PRO A 96 5.11 -18.36 14.43
C PRO A 96 4.05 -17.38 14.96
N GLU A 97 2.89 -17.89 15.35
CA GLU A 97 1.71 -17.09 15.72
C GLU A 97 2.01 -16.01 16.77
N LYS A 98 2.84 -16.33 17.77
CA LYS A 98 3.28 -15.38 18.82
C LYS A 98 3.95 -14.12 18.27
N HIS A 99 4.66 -14.22 17.14
CA HIS A 99 5.41 -13.10 16.55
C HIS A 99 4.70 -12.44 15.38
N LEU A 100 3.70 -13.12 14.84
CA LEU A 100 3.08 -12.79 13.58
C LEU A 100 2.40 -11.41 13.58
N PRO A 101 1.62 -11.00 14.61
CA PRO A 101 1.08 -9.63 14.69
C PRO A 101 2.14 -8.53 14.70
N ASN A 102 3.29 -8.77 15.34
CA ASN A 102 4.35 -7.77 15.42
C ASN A 102 5.14 -7.70 14.10
N ARG A 103 5.37 -8.83 13.43
CA ARG A 103 6.05 -8.84 12.13
C ARG A 103 5.23 -8.17 11.05
N VAL A 104 3.94 -8.48 10.94
CA VAL A 104 3.07 -7.82 9.94
C VAL A 104 2.96 -6.32 10.22
N MET A 105 2.89 -5.91 11.49
CA MET A 105 2.92 -4.49 11.87
C MET A 105 4.21 -3.78 11.43
N LEU A 106 5.37 -4.43 11.60
CA LEU A 106 6.65 -3.88 11.15
C LEU A 106 6.69 -3.71 9.62
N VAL A 107 6.19 -4.71 8.87
CA VAL A 107 6.11 -4.62 7.41
C VAL A 107 5.18 -3.48 7.00
N ASN A 108 4.00 -3.34 7.63
CA ASN A 108 3.09 -2.22 7.38
C ASN A 108 3.81 -0.86 7.54
N CYS A 109 4.54 -0.65 8.64
CA CYS A 109 5.28 0.59 8.86
C CYS A 109 6.36 0.86 7.80
N GLN A 110 6.99 -0.18 7.26
CA GLN A 110 7.98 -0.05 6.19
C GLN A 110 7.31 0.28 4.86
N VAL A 111 6.22 -0.40 4.53
CA VAL A 111 5.46 -0.22 3.29
C VAL A 111 4.87 1.18 3.21
N VAL A 112 4.26 1.69 4.28
CA VAL A 112 3.71 3.05 4.33
C VAL A 112 4.77 4.12 3.98
N LYS A 113 5.99 3.97 4.50
CA LYS A 113 7.09 4.88 4.16
C LYS A 113 7.49 4.79 2.69
N ARG A 114 7.48 3.58 2.11
CA ARG A 114 7.78 3.36 0.68
C ARG A 114 6.69 3.95 -0.21
N LEU A 115 5.42 3.70 0.11
CA LEU A 115 4.27 4.27 -0.56
C LEU A 115 4.36 5.81 -0.57
N GLY A 116 4.64 6.44 0.58
CA GLY A 116 4.81 7.89 0.66
C GLY A 116 5.93 8.41 -0.25
N LYS A 117 7.10 7.77 -0.26
CA LYS A 117 8.21 8.15 -1.15
C LYS A 117 7.84 8.02 -2.63
N MET A 118 7.08 6.99 -3.00
CA MET A 118 6.66 6.77 -4.38
C MET A 118 5.56 7.73 -4.81
N ALA A 119 4.57 8.00 -3.96
CA ALA A 119 3.54 9.00 -4.22
C ALA A 119 4.13 10.40 -4.46
N CYS A 120 5.19 10.78 -3.74
CA CYS A 120 5.90 12.05 -3.97
C CYS A 120 6.54 12.18 -5.37
N ARG A 121 6.78 11.06 -6.07
CA ARG A 121 7.38 11.01 -7.40
C ARG A 121 6.35 11.17 -8.53
N LEU A 122 5.05 11.09 -8.22
CA LEU A 122 3.99 11.30 -9.20
C LEU A 122 4.04 12.73 -9.74
N ARG A 123 3.86 12.89 -11.04
CA ARG A 123 3.76 14.20 -11.70
C ARG A 123 2.39 14.81 -11.46
N ASP A 124 1.33 14.02 -11.46
CA ASP A 124 0.00 14.49 -11.05
C ASP A 124 -0.01 14.81 -9.55
N ARG A 125 0.07 16.12 -9.24
CA ARG A 125 0.09 16.62 -7.87
C ARG A 125 -1.23 16.42 -7.15
N ARG A 126 -2.37 16.50 -7.83
CA ARG A 126 -3.68 16.32 -7.17
C ARG A 126 -3.84 14.88 -6.70
N LEU A 127 -3.49 13.93 -7.57
CA LEU A 127 -3.46 12.52 -7.23
C LEU A 127 -2.44 12.24 -6.12
N ALA A 128 -1.22 12.78 -6.22
CA ALA A 128 -0.20 12.64 -5.20
C ALA A 128 -0.68 13.12 -3.82
N TYR A 129 -1.30 14.30 -3.72
CA TYR A 129 -1.82 14.81 -2.45
C TYR A 129 -2.89 13.89 -1.86
N THR A 130 -3.84 13.44 -2.68
CA THR A 130 -4.91 12.53 -2.23
C THR A 130 -4.35 11.22 -1.68
N LEU A 131 -3.37 10.64 -2.38
CA LEU A 131 -2.71 9.41 -1.93
C LEU A 131 -1.92 9.65 -0.63
N ILE A 132 -1.23 10.79 -0.50
CA ILE A 132 -0.47 11.12 0.71
C ILE A 132 -1.38 11.29 1.93
N ASP A 133 -2.57 11.88 1.78
CA ASP A 133 -3.52 12.02 2.89
C ASP A 133 -3.99 10.64 3.40
N ASP A 134 -4.30 9.72 2.49
CA ASP A 134 -4.72 8.37 2.84
C ASP A 134 -3.55 7.52 3.41
N ILE A 135 -2.34 7.67 2.87
CA ILE A 135 -1.11 7.08 3.43
C ILE A 135 -0.83 7.63 4.85
N THR A 136 -1.08 8.91 5.08
CA THR A 136 -0.91 9.55 6.39
C THR A 136 -1.91 9.01 7.40
N CYS A 137 -3.17 8.80 7.00
CA CYS A 137 -4.17 8.14 7.84
C CYS A 137 -3.73 6.74 8.27
N LEU A 138 -3.12 5.98 7.35
CA LEU A 138 -2.55 4.68 7.64
C LEU A 138 -1.38 4.77 8.62
N GLN A 139 -0.44 5.70 8.40
CA GLN A 139 0.70 5.94 9.30
C GLN A 139 0.24 6.26 10.73
N VAL A 140 -0.69 7.21 10.88
CA VAL A 140 -1.24 7.62 12.18
C VAL A 140 -1.89 6.45 12.92
N LEU A 141 -2.62 5.58 12.20
CA LEU A 141 -3.21 4.39 12.81
C LEU A 141 -2.13 3.44 13.36
N LEU A 142 -1.11 3.15 12.55
CA LEU A 142 -0.02 2.25 12.95
C LEU A 142 0.75 2.80 14.16
N ASP A 143 1.03 4.10 14.18
CA ASP A 143 1.71 4.76 15.29
C ASP A 143 0.88 4.70 16.57
N LYS A 144 -0.42 5.00 16.50
CA LYS A 144 -1.35 4.87 17.65
C LYS A 144 -1.34 3.47 18.23
N VAL A 145 -1.36 2.44 17.40
CA VAL A 145 -1.33 1.04 17.86
C VAL A 145 0.01 0.71 18.49
N ARG A 146 1.12 1.15 17.88
CA ARG A 146 2.46 0.95 18.42
C ARG A 146 2.60 1.60 19.80
N HIS A 147 2.13 2.83 19.97
CA HIS A 147 2.12 3.52 21.26
C HIS A 147 1.27 2.80 22.29
N LYS A 148 0.05 2.37 21.94
CA LYS A 148 -0.82 1.60 22.85
C LYS A 148 -0.17 0.28 23.30
N ARG A 149 0.44 -0.47 22.38
CA ARG A 149 1.15 -1.71 22.71
C ARG A 149 2.39 -1.47 23.58
N ALA A 150 3.08 -0.35 23.39
CA ALA A 150 4.23 0.01 24.22
C ALA A 150 3.79 0.37 25.64
N ALA A 151 2.73 1.18 25.80
CA ALA A 151 2.16 1.51 27.09
C ALA A 151 1.72 0.27 27.88
N ALA A 152 0.98 -0.65 27.22
CA ALA A 152 0.52 -1.89 27.85
C ALA A 152 1.65 -2.87 28.24
N LYS A 153 2.86 -2.69 27.70
CA LYS A 153 4.05 -3.49 28.08
C LYS A 153 4.88 -2.85 29.19
N LEU A 154 4.65 -1.57 29.49
CA LEU A 154 5.34 -0.83 30.55
C LEU A 154 4.60 -0.90 31.89
N GLU A 155 3.40 -1.48 31.91
CA GLU A 155 2.56 -1.66 33.11
C GLU A 155 2.54 -3.12 33.62
N GLY A 156 3.47 -3.98 33.16
CA GLY A 156 3.55 -5.40 33.51
C GLY A 156 4.90 -5.81 34.07
#